data_AF-A0A6N8GKJ0-F1
#
_entry.id   AF-A0A6N8GKJ0-F1
#
_cell.length_a   1.000
_cell.length_b   1.000
_cell.length_c   1.000
_cell.angle_alpha   90.00
_cell.angle_beta   90.00
_cell.angle_gamma   90.00
#
_symmetry.space_group_name_H-M   'P 1'
#
loop_
_entity.id
_entity.type
_entity.pdbx_description
1 polymer ?
#
loop_
_entity_poly.entity_id
_entity_poly.type
_entity_poly.pdbx_seq_one_letter_code
_entity_poly.pdbx_strand_id
1 'polypeptide(L)'
;MGCRATDHPDQLVRVVTEPDDGGRKAVLDRTGRLGGRGAWLHPSRECLDTALRRRAFRRAFRAPVDTEGIAPELDALLSSRTARRPGARVPTTAVPGRQPARSDRTGDHVRTRVRTGKRVREPMENR
;
A
#
# COMPACT_ATOMS: atom_id res chain seq x y z
N MET A 1 -3.68 -4.65 -1.21
CA MET A 1 -3.11 -3.33 -0.83
C MET A 1 -4.25 -2.39 -0.44
N GLY A 2 -4.01 -1.30 0.30
CA GLY A 2 -5.11 -0.45 0.80
C GLY A 2 -5.78 -1.00 2.06
N CYS A 3 -7.06 -1.41 1.95
CA CYS A 3 -7.86 -1.94 3.07
C CYS A 3 -7.42 -3.32 3.59
N ARG A 4 -6.55 -4.04 2.86
CA ARG A 4 -6.08 -5.41 3.16
C ARG A 4 -7.18 -6.49 3.20
N ALA A 5 -8.40 -6.18 2.74
CA ALA A 5 -9.43 -7.19 2.52
C ALA A 5 -9.03 -8.14 1.37
N THR A 6 -9.51 -9.38 1.45
CA THR A 6 -9.38 -10.38 0.38
C THR A 6 -10.70 -10.40 -0.38
N ASP A 7 -10.63 -10.32 -1.70
CA ASP A 7 -11.79 -10.30 -2.59
C ASP A 7 -11.48 -11.12 -3.85
N HIS A 8 -12.50 -11.38 -4.66
CA HIS A 8 -12.34 -12.07 -5.94
C HIS A 8 -11.44 -11.25 -6.88
N PRO A 9 -10.54 -11.90 -7.66
CA PRO A 9 -9.65 -11.20 -8.59
C PRO A 9 -10.37 -10.22 -9.52
N ASP A 10 -11.59 -10.53 -9.96
CA ASP A 10 -12.41 -9.67 -10.84
C ASP A 10 -12.90 -8.37 -10.17
N GLN A 11 -12.94 -8.36 -8.82
CA GLN A 11 -13.25 -7.17 -8.05
C GLN A 11 -12.02 -6.32 -7.78
N LEU A 12 -10.83 -6.83 -8.08
CA LEU A 12 -9.56 -6.16 -7.85
C LEU A 12 -8.98 -5.64 -9.16
N VAL A 13 -8.15 -4.62 -9.04
CA VAL A 13 -7.36 -4.07 -10.14
C VAL A 13 -5.90 -4.39 -9.88
N ARG A 14 -5.24 -4.90 -10.91
CA ARG A 14 -3.81 -5.20 -10.88
C ARG A 14 -3.05 -3.93 -11.21
N VAL A 15 -2.13 -3.54 -10.35
CA VAL A 15 -1.16 -2.47 -10.57
C VAL A 15 0.18 -3.13 -10.79
N VAL A 16 0.87 -2.76 -11.85
CA VAL A 16 2.21 -3.26 -12.18
C VAL A 16 3.19 -2.09 -12.25
N THR A 17 4.48 -2.40 -12.28
CA THR A 17 5.51 -1.39 -12.53
C THR A 17 6.09 -1.53 -13.91
N GLU A 18 6.13 -0.44 -14.65
CA GLU A 18 6.85 -0.34 -15.91
C GLU A 18 8.14 0.48 -15.72
N PRO A 19 9.22 0.14 -16.45
CA PRO A 19 10.39 0.99 -16.53
C PRO A 19 10.02 2.32 -17.20
N ASP A 20 10.62 3.40 -16.73
CA ASP A 20 10.47 4.75 -17.26
C ASP A 20 11.82 5.47 -17.22
N ASP A 21 12.01 6.54 -17.99
CA ASP A 21 13.29 7.24 -18.09
C ASP A 21 13.80 7.76 -16.72
N GLY A 22 12.89 8.08 -15.81
CA GLY A 22 13.18 8.50 -14.43
C GLY A 22 13.19 7.37 -13.38
N GLY A 23 12.95 6.11 -13.77
CA GLY A 23 12.95 4.97 -12.85
C GLY A 23 11.85 3.95 -13.13
N ARG A 24 10.86 3.86 -12.22
CA ARG A 24 9.74 2.93 -12.34
C ARG A 24 8.44 3.68 -12.13
N LYS A 25 7.50 3.52 -13.04
CA LYS A 25 6.14 4.05 -12.92
C LYS A 25 5.17 2.93 -12.60
N ALA A 26 4.18 3.21 -11.75
CA ALA A 26 3.11 2.30 -11.44
C ALA A 26 1.91 2.57 -12.36
N VAL A 27 1.45 1.52 -13.03
CA VAL A 27 0.37 1.57 -14.03
C VAL A 27 -0.69 0.51 -13.72
N LEU A 28 -1.95 0.79 -14.06
CA LEU A 28 -3.05 -0.18 -13.94
C LEU A 28 -3.04 -1.14 -15.14
N ASP A 29 -2.81 -2.42 -14.86
CA ASP A 29 -2.87 -3.49 -15.84
C ASP A 29 -4.34 -3.85 -16.12
N ARG A 30 -4.88 -3.23 -17.18
CA ARG A 30 -6.25 -3.49 -17.67
C ARG A 30 -6.39 -4.79 -18.45
N THR A 31 -5.27 -5.35 -18.94
CA THR A 31 -5.28 -6.47 -19.90
C THR A 31 -4.81 -7.79 -19.29
N GLY A 32 -4.22 -7.75 -18.10
CA GLY A 32 -3.59 -8.92 -17.47
C GLY A 32 -2.29 -9.34 -18.15
N ARG A 33 -1.84 -8.63 -19.19
CA ARG A 33 -0.72 -9.02 -20.05
C ARG A 33 0.60 -8.39 -19.65
N LEU A 34 0.59 -7.45 -18.73
CA LEU A 34 1.82 -6.78 -18.31
C LEU A 34 2.64 -7.71 -17.42
N GLY A 35 3.86 -7.98 -17.87
CA GLY A 35 4.87 -8.72 -17.11
C GLY A 35 5.43 -7.87 -15.98
N GLY A 36 5.85 -8.52 -14.89
CA GLY A 36 6.48 -7.85 -13.76
C GLY A 36 5.81 -8.13 -12.41
N ARG A 37 6.34 -7.49 -11.37
CA ARG A 37 5.76 -7.58 -10.02
C ARG A 37 4.43 -6.86 -10.03
N GLY A 38 3.36 -7.57 -9.69
CA GLY A 38 2.01 -7.01 -9.60
C GLY A 38 1.58 -6.81 -8.16
N ALA A 39 0.73 -5.80 -7.94
CA ALA A 39 0.08 -5.51 -6.68
C ALA A 39 -1.42 -5.36 -6.90
N TRP A 40 -2.23 -5.89 -5.98
CA TRP A 40 -3.69 -5.83 -6.09
C TRP A 40 -4.28 -4.73 -5.22
N LEU A 41 -5.20 -3.96 -5.80
CA LEU A 41 -5.92 -2.86 -5.18
C LEU A 41 -7.42 -3.00 -5.49
N HIS A 42 -8.32 -2.57 -4.60
CA HIS A 42 -9.72 -2.40 -4.99
C HIS A 42 -9.86 -1.17 -5.91
N PRO A 43 -10.79 -1.19 -6.87
CA PRO A 43 -11.14 -0.01 -7.65
C PRO A 43 -11.93 0.95 -6.76
N SER A 44 -11.27 1.59 -5.79
CA SER A 44 -11.88 2.60 -4.92
C SER A 44 -10.86 3.66 -4.54
N ARG A 45 -11.33 4.91 -4.46
CA ARG A 45 -10.49 6.05 -4.11
C ARG A 45 -9.94 5.94 -2.69
N GLU A 46 -10.74 5.41 -1.75
CA GLU A 46 -10.30 5.16 -0.37
C GLU A 46 -9.14 4.14 -0.29
N CYS A 47 -9.18 3.09 -1.11
CA CYS A 47 -8.11 2.11 -1.16
C CYS A 47 -6.84 2.70 -1.75
N LEU A 48 -6.97 3.51 -2.81
CA LEU A 48 -5.84 4.23 -3.42
C LEU A 48 -5.21 5.20 -2.41
N ASP A 49 -5.98 6.07 -1.79
CA ASP A 49 -5.48 7.04 -0.82
C ASP A 49 -4.78 6.35 0.35
N THR A 50 -5.35 5.25 0.84
CA THR A 50 -4.73 4.45 1.91
C THR A 50 -3.42 3.83 1.44
N ALA A 51 -3.34 3.36 0.20
CA ALA A 51 -2.12 2.82 -0.38
C ALA A 51 -1.03 3.90 -0.55
N LEU A 52 -1.40 5.10 -1.00
CA LEU A 52 -0.50 6.25 -1.14
C LEU A 52 0.02 6.72 0.23
N ARG A 53 -0.88 7.00 1.18
CA ARG A 53 -0.53 7.43 2.55
C ARG A 53 0.42 6.45 3.24
N ARG A 54 0.17 5.15 3.10
CA ARG A 54 0.97 4.10 3.73
C ARG A 54 2.24 3.75 2.95
N ARG A 55 2.52 4.38 1.81
CA ARG A 55 3.61 4.01 0.90
C ARG A 55 3.57 2.52 0.54
N ALA A 56 2.37 2.00 0.31
CA ALA A 56 2.15 0.59 0.05
C ALA A 56 2.87 0.15 -1.22
N PHE A 57 2.75 0.92 -2.32
CA PHE A 57 3.38 0.65 -3.61
C PHE A 57 4.90 0.47 -3.49
N ARG A 58 5.57 1.37 -2.77
CA ARG A 58 7.01 1.24 -2.47
C ARG A 58 7.35 -0.08 -1.79
N ARG A 59 6.52 -0.56 -0.85
CA ARG A 59 6.72 -1.85 -0.19
C ARG A 59 6.47 -3.04 -1.11
N ALA A 60 5.42 -3.01 -1.93
CA ALA A 60 5.12 -4.13 -2.83
C ALA A 60 6.16 -4.29 -3.93
N PHE A 61 6.60 -3.18 -4.53
CA PHE A 61 7.58 -3.21 -5.61
C PHE A 61 9.02 -3.13 -5.13
N ARG A 62 9.23 -2.97 -3.81
CA ARG A 62 10.54 -2.86 -3.14
C ARG A 62 11.45 -1.79 -3.77
N ALA A 63 10.86 -0.74 -4.32
CA ALA A 63 11.54 0.35 -5.00
C ALA A 63 10.70 1.63 -4.94
N PRO A 64 11.33 2.83 -5.03
CA PRO A 64 10.58 4.04 -5.33
C PRO A 64 9.87 3.85 -6.68
N VAL A 65 8.59 4.17 -6.70
CA VAL A 65 7.77 4.10 -7.91
C VAL A 65 6.98 5.39 -7.98
N ASP A 66 6.87 5.93 -9.18
CA ASP A 66 5.95 7.02 -9.46
C ASP A 66 4.52 6.46 -9.46
N THR A 67 3.61 7.17 -8.79
CA THR A 67 2.20 6.81 -8.63
C THR A 67 1.25 7.85 -9.19
N GLU A 68 1.76 8.94 -9.78
CA GLU A 68 0.94 10.03 -10.31
C GLU A 68 -0.08 9.54 -11.35
N GLY A 69 0.32 8.58 -12.19
CA GLY A 69 -0.57 7.98 -13.20
C GLY A 69 -1.70 7.11 -12.66
N ILE A 70 -1.62 6.60 -11.43
CA ILE A 70 -2.61 5.64 -10.91
C ILE A 70 -3.98 6.29 -10.69
N ALA A 71 -4.01 7.51 -10.13
CA ALA A 71 -5.26 8.20 -9.82
C ALA A 71 -6.14 8.47 -11.05
N PRO A 72 -5.64 9.13 -12.12
CA PRO A 72 -6.45 9.36 -13.32
C PRO A 72 -6.82 8.07 -14.04
N GLU A 73 -5.93 7.06 -14.06
CA GLU A 73 -6.25 5.76 -14.65
C GLU A 73 -7.34 5.01 -13.88
N LEU A 74 -7.36 5.14 -12.54
CA LEU A 74 -8.38 4.57 -11.68
C LEU A 74 -9.73 5.28 -11.90
N ASP A 75 -9.75 6.61 -11.96
CA ASP A 75 -10.96 7.38 -12.21
C ASP A 75 -11.56 7.06 -13.59
N ALA A 76 -10.70 6.89 -14.62
CA ALA A 76 -11.13 6.43 -15.94
C ALA A 76 -11.69 4.99 -15.92
N LEU A 77 -11.11 4.10 -15.12
CA LEU A 77 -11.63 2.74 -14.94
C LEU A 77 -12.99 2.75 -14.23
N LEU A 78 -13.16 3.58 -13.21
CA LEU A 78 -14.43 3.73 -12.50
C LEU A 78 -15.53 4.26 -13.42
N SER A 79 -15.20 5.27 -14.22
CA SER A 79 -16.11 5.87 -15.20
C SER A 79 -16.54 4.88 -16.29
N SER A 80 -15.63 4.02 -16.75
CA SER A 80 -15.94 2.97 -17.73
C SER A 80 -16.71 1.78 -17.13
N ARG A 81 -16.54 1.51 -15.83
CA ARG A 81 -17.35 0.49 -15.10
C ARG A 81 -18.79 0.94 -14.91
N THR A 82 -19.04 2.22 -14.64
CA THR A 82 -20.40 2.77 -14.44
C THR A 82 -21.15 2.99 -15.75
N ALA A 83 -20.45 3.25 -16.87
CA ALA A 83 -21.06 3.38 -18.20
C ALA A 83 -21.61 2.06 -18.77
N ARG A 84 -21.18 0.90 -18.26
CA ARG A 84 -21.70 -0.41 -18.65
C ARG A 84 -22.90 -0.74 -17.76
N ARG A 85 -24.11 -0.75 -18.36
CA ARG A 85 -25.43 -0.97 -17.72
C ARG A 85 -25.39 -1.90 -16.47
N PRO A 86 -26.12 -1.57 -15.38
CA PRO A 86 -26.17 -2.35 -14.17
C PRO A 86 -26.99 -3.63 -14.40
N GLY A 87 -26.30 -4.73 -14.74
CA GLY A 87 -26.91 -6.05 -14.90
C GLY A 87 -25.99 -7.21 -14.48
N ALA A 88 -24.72 -6.93 -14.19
CA ALA A 88 -23.85 -7.90 -13.56
C ALA A 88 -24.29 -8.05 -12.10
N ARG A 89 -25.05 -9.13 -11.85
CA ARG A 89 -25.42 -9.63 -10.54
C ARG A 89 -24.22 -9.50 -9.60
N VAL A 90 -24.25 -8.50 -8.72
CA VAL A 90 -23.31 -8.37 -7.61
C VAL A 90 -23.50 -9.63 -6.77
N PRO A 91 -22.47 -10.47 -6.50
CA PRO A 91 -22.57 -11.35 -5.36
C PRO A 91 -22.71 -10.45 -4.15
N THR A 92 -23.92 -10.39 -3.60
CA THR A 92 -24.18 -9.78 -2.31
C THR A 92 -23.50 -10.64 -1.25
N THR A 93 -22.21 -10.43 -1.08
CA THR A 93 -21.59 -10.57 0.23
C THR A 93 -21.29 -9.16 0.69
N ALA A 94 -22.35 -8.51 1.15
CA ALA A 94 -22.24 -7.55 2.22
C ALA A 94 -21.33 -8.14 3.31
N VAL A 95 -20.31 -7.40 3.72
CA VAL A 95 -19.94 -7.42 5.12
C VAL A 95 -20.02 -6.00 5.64
N PRO A 96 -21.08 -5.64 6.38
CA PRO A 96 -21.04 -4.52 7.29
C PRO A 96 -20.19 -4.97 8.49
N GLY A 97 -19.08 -4.27 8.76
CA GLY A 97 -18.17 -4.78 9.78
C GLY A 97 -17.06 -3.84 10.20
N ARG A 98 -17.46 -2.68 10.74
CA ARG A 98 -16.86 -2.09 11.95
C ARG A 98 -15.43 -1.57 11.86
N GLN A 99 -15.32 -0.26 11.68
CA GLN A 99 -14.31 0.53 12.38
C GLN A 99 -14.48 0.32 13.91
N PRO A 100 -13.40 0.35 14.68
CA PRO A 100 -13.33 1.50 15.56
C PRO A 100 -12.06 2.30 15.34
N ALA A 101 -12.28 3.61 15.25
CA ALA A 101 -11.33 4.63 15.64
C ALA A 101 -10.59 4.23 16.91
N ARG A 102 -9.28 4.49 16.94
CA ARG A 102 -8.59 4.81 18.20
C ARG A 102 -7.78 6.07 17.96
N SER A 103 -8.44 7.18 18.24
CA SER A 103 -7.87 8.50 18.45
C SER A 103 -6.92 8.48 19.66
N ASP A 104 -5.81 9.18 19.47
CA ASP A 104 -5.05 9.98 20.43
C ASP A 104 -4.79 9.51 21.88
N ARG A 105 -3.48 9.39 22.17
CA ARG A 105 -2.74 10.23 23.14
C ARG A 105 -3.10 10.08 24.62
N THR A 106 -2.20 9.49 25.41
CA THR A 106 -1.70 9.98 26.71
C THR A 106 -0.44 9.20 27.06
N GLY A 107 0.61 9.92 27.49
CA GLY A 107 1.95 9.39 27.65
C GLY A 107 2.15 8.50 28.87
N ASP A 108 3.31 7.87 28.94
CA ASP A 108 3.93 7.61 30.23
C ASP A 108 5.46 7.56 30.08
N HIS A 109 6.11 8.49 30.77
CA HIS A 109 7.54 8.49 31.00
C HIS A 109 7.83 7.48 32.11
N VAL A 110 8.34 6.29 31.76
CA VAL A 110 9.12 5.51 32.73
C VAL A 110 10.59 5.62 32.39
N ARG A 111 11.21 6.59 33.07
CA ARG A 111 12.62 6.50 33.44
C ARG A 111 12.77 5.29 34.35
N THR A 112 13.50 4.27 33.93
CA THR A 112 14.16 3.38 34.89
C THR A 112 15.65 3.38 34.62
N ARG A 113 16.36 4.07 35.51
CA ARG A 113 17.80 3.92 35.71
C ARG A 113 18.08 2.47 36.08
N VAL A 114 19.03 1.83 35.40
CA VAL A 114 19.86 0.82 36.05
C VAL A 114 21.31 1.27 35.89
N ARG A 115 21.87 1.69 37.03
CA ARG A 115 23.29 1.91 37.27
C ARG A 115 23.99 0.55 37.39
N THR A 116 25.32 0.63 37.32
CA THR A 116 26.36 -0.40 37.58
C THR A 116 26.72 -1.22 36.34
N GLY A 117 27.95 -1.24 35.83
CA GLY A 117 29.22 -0.68 36.26
C GLY A 117 30.30 -1.74 36.07
N LYS A 118 31.28 -1.54 35.17
CA LYS A 118 32.65 -2.00 35.38
C LYS A 118 33.61 -1.39 34.36
N ARG A 119 34.50 -0.54 34.87
CA ARG A 119 35.80 -0.22 34.25
C ARG A 119 36.70 -1.45 34.30
N VAL A 120 37.32 -1.81 33.19
CA VAL A 120 38.69 -2.34 33.13
C VAL A 120 39.20 -2.12 31.68
N ARG A 121 40.01 -1.09 31.47
CA ARG A 121 41.47 -1.12 31.23
C ARG A 121 41.84 -1.47 29.78
N GLU A 122 42.21 -0.41 29.05
CA GLU A 122 43.15 -0.48 27.92
C GLU A 122 44.48 -1.09 28.37
N PRO A 123 45.23 -1.71 27.45
CA PRO A 123 46.46 -1.03 27.05
C PRO A 123 46.84 -1.17 25.56
N MET A 124 47.59 -0.15 25.12
CA MET A 124 48.76 -0.21 24.25
C MET A 124 48.57 -0.52 22.75
N GLU A 125 48.56 0.58 21.99
CA GLU A 125 49.43 0.86 20.84
C GLU A 125 50.43 -0.24 20.44
N ASN A 126 50.28 -0.75 19.21
CA ASN A 126 51.39 -1.27 18.42
C ASN A 126 50.99 -1.33 16.93
N ARG A 127 51.43 -0.36 16.13
CA ARG A 127 52.38 -0.54 15.01
C ARG A 127 52.34 0.61 14.01
#